data_AF-A0A229H8N4-F1
#
_entry.id   AF-A0A229H8N4-F1
#
_cell.length_a   1.000
_cell.length_b   1.000
_cell.length_c   1.000
_cell.angle_alpha   90.00
_cell.angle_beta   90.00
_cell.angle_gamma   90.00
#
_symmetry.space_group_name_H-M   'P 1'
#
loop_
_entity.id
_entity.type
_entity.pdbx_description
1 polymer ?
#
loop_
_entity_poly.entity_id
_entity_poly.type
_entity_poly.pdbx_seq_one_letter_code
_entity_poly.pdbx_strand_id
1 'polypeptide(L)'
;MTRCRLCGSEAMASVVDLGATPPCESFLAADQLDKPEPAYPLHLRVCTDCWLAQIPPLITPEETFSEYAYFSSFSTSWVEHARTFVADAVQRVGLGPDAFVVEVASNDGYLLRHVVDRGVRCLGIEPSVNVGAAARDAGVPTLTEFLSPDTGSAVRAEHGPADLVVANNVYAHIPDVVGFTRGLRALVADDGWVSIEVQHLLTLIEENQYDTIYHEHFQYYTVASAIRALASGGLALVDVELLPTHGGSIRLWARPAEVAGEPTRQVADVLAREKAAGLRELSGYAEFSARVAKVRRDLLRFLIEAAERGETVVGYGAPGKGNTLLNHCGIRPDLLPYTVDRNPYKHGRFTPGTRIPILPPEQIAADRPDYVLVLPWNLRAELVEQLSFVHTWGGRLVFPIPELSIVEVAS
;
A
#
# COMPACT_ATOMS: atom_id res chain seq x y z
N MET A 1 -4.81 18.43 18.19
CA MET A 1 -4.22 17.28 18.92
C MET A 1 -4.80 16.01 18.34
N THR A 2 -3.96 15.05 17.98
CA THR A 2 -4.39 13.77 17.38
C THR A 2 -4.48 12.72 18.48
N ARG A 3 -5.68 12.17 18.71
CA ARG A 3 -5.85 10.97 19.56
C ARG A 3 -5.50 9.73 18.75
N CYS A 4 -4.87 8.76 19.41
CA CYS A 4 -4.59 7.45 18.81
C CYS A 4 -5.91 6.75 18.46
N ARG A 5 -6.10 6.37 17.20
CA ARG A 5 -7.35 5.74 16.74
C ARG A 5 -7.59 4.32 17.24
N LEU A 6 -6.56 3.70 17.83
CA LEU A 6 -6.69 2.37 18.43
C LEU A 6 -7.01 2.43 19.92
N CYS A 7 -6.24 3.18 20.72
CA CYS A 7 -6.39 3.19 22.18
C CYS A 7 -6.93 4.50 22.77
N GLY A 8 -7.18 5.53 21.97
CA GLY A 8 -7.70 6.82 22.42
C GLY A 8 -6.69 7.74 23.12
N SER A 9 -5.45 7.28 23.35
CA SER A 9 -4.41 8.07 24.00
C SER A 9 -4.04 9.34 23.25
N GLU A 10 -3.66 10.39 23.98
CA GLU A 10 -3.10 11.64 23.45
C GLU A 10 -1.56 11.64 23.43
N ALA A 11 -0.93 10.59 23.97
CA ALA A 11 0.52 10.46 24.04
C ALA A 11 1.09 10.04 22.66
N MET A 12 1.37 11.05 21.83
CA MET A 12 1.89 10.89 20.48
C MET A 12 3.29 11.50 20.35
N ALA A 13 4.25 10.72 19.85
CA ALA A 13 5.59 11.19 19.53
C ALA A 13 5.77 11.37 18.01
N SER A 14 6.54 12.39 17.62
CA SER A 14 6.89 12.64 16.22
C SER A 14 7.83 11.56 15.68
N VAL A 15 7.57 11.06 14.47
CA VAL A 15 8.47 10.15 13.74
C VAL A 15 9.10 10.88 12.56
N VAL A 16 8.30 11.35 11.61
CA VAL A 16 8.77 12.16 10.46
C VAL A 16 7.67 13.09 9.97
N ASP A 17 8.03 14.34 9.69
CA ASP A 17 7.15 15.34 9.09
C ASP A 17 7.58 15.58 7.64
N LEU A 18 6.71 15.22 6.70
CA LEU A 18 6.96 15.33 5.26
C LEU A 18 6.45 16.66 4.68
N GLY A 19 5.88 17.54 5.51
CA GLY A 19 5.27 18.81 5.09
C GLY A 19 3.79 18.64 4.74
N ALA A 20 3.25 19.57 3.96
CA ALA A 20 1.88 19.48 3.43
C ALA A 20 1.91 19.11 1.95
N THR A 21 1.17 18.07 1.59
CA THR A 21 1.07 17.58 0.21
C THR A 21 -0.38 17.29 -0.16
N PRO A 22 -0.75 17.34 -1.44
CA PRO A 22 -2.07 16.89 -1.89
C PRO A 22 -2.21 15.36 -1.76
N PRO A 23 -3.45 14.83 -1.78
CA PRO A 23 -3.67 13.39 -1.81
C PRO A 23 -3.00 12.75 -3.03
N CYS A 24 -2.35 11.60 -2.82
CA CYS A 24 -1.40 11.07 -3.79
C CYS A 24 -2.01 10.47 -5.05
N GLU A 25 -3.29 10.09 -5.06
CA GLU A 25 -3.98 9.56 -6.25
C GLU A 25 -4.93 10.60 -6.91
N SER A 26 -4.90 11.88 -6.48
CA SER A 26 -5.72 12.97 -7.05
C SER A 26 -5.12 13.56 -8.34
N PHE A 27 -4.99 12.76 -9.39
CA PHE A 27 -4.42 13.21 -10.67
C PHE A 27 -5.23 14.33 -11.34
N LEU A 28 -4.52 15.33 -11.87
CA LEU A 28 -5.12 16.51 -12.47
C LEU A 28 -5.30 16.31 -13.99
N ALA A 29 -6.47 16.62 -14.51
CA ALA A 29 -6.69 16.83 -15.93
C ALA A 29 -6.09 18.19 -16.39
N ALA A 30 -5.86 18.35 -17.68
CA ALA A 30 -5.25 19.55 -18.25
C ALA A 30 -6.01 20.84 -17.90
N ASP A 31 -7.34 20.81 -17.87
CA ASP A 31 -8.19 21.96 -17.52
C ASP A 31 -8.20 22.27 -16.00
N GLN A 32 -7.58 21.43 -15.18
CA GLN A 32 -7.44 21.61 -13.74
C GLN A 32 -6.09 22.23 -13.35
N LEU A 33 -5.15 22.40 -14.29
CA LEU A 33 -3.83 22.92 -13.99
C LEU A 33 -3.90 24.32 -13.36
N ASP A 34 -4.73 25.23 -13.83
CA ASP A 34 -4.80 26.58 -13.23
C ASP A 34 -5.70 26.66 -11.98
N LYS A 35 -6.29 25.54 -11.54
CA LYS A 35 -7.18 25.47 -10.38
C LYS A 35 -6.36 25.29 -9.08
N PRO A 36 -6.88 25.77 -7.92
CA PRO A 36 -6.27 25.50 -6.63
C PRO A 36 -6.34 24.01 -6.28
N GLU A 37 -5.35 23.53 -5.53
CA GLU A 37 -5.25 22.15 -5.08
C GLU A 37 -5.13 22.12 -3.54
N PRO A 38 -5.99 21.37 -2.83
CA PRO A 38 -5.88 21.24 -1.38
C PRO A 38 -4.64 20.42 -1.00
N ALA A 39 -3.91 20.89 0.00
CA ALA A 39 -2.79 20.16 0.59
C ALA A 39 -3.03 19.94 2.08
N TYR A 40 -2.62 18.78 2.57
CA TYR A 40 -2.86 18.34 3.94
C TYR A 40 -1.53 17.99 4.62
N PRO A 41 -1.33 18.36 5.90
CA PRO A 41 -0.15 17.96 6.65
C PRO A 41 0.05 16.43 6.66
N LEU A 42 1.26 16.00 6.35
CA LEU A 42 1.67 14.62 6.26
C LEU A 42 2.77 14.35 7.30
N HIS A 43 2.33 14.13 8.54
CA HIS A 43 3.22 13.97 9.69
C HIS A 43 2.92 12.66 10.41
N LEU A 44 3.82 11.69 10.20
CA LEU A 44 3.78 10.40 10.88
C LEU A 44 4.14 10.57 12.36
N ARG A 45 3.26 10.07 13.22
CA ARG A 45 3.45 10.03 14.68
C ARG A 45 3.22 8.62 15.20
N VAL A 46 3.83 8.28 16.33
CA VAL A 46 3.62 7.00 17.01
C VAL A 46 2.98 7.22 18.38
N CYS A 47 1.97 6.43 18.71
CA CYS A 47 1.38 6.43 20.05
C CYS A 47 2.33 5.75 21.03
N THR A 48 2.70 6.39 22.14
CA THR A 48 3.64 5.79 23.12
C THR A 48 2.98 4.79 24.08
N ASP A 49 1.64 4.66 24.04
CA ASP A 49 0.92 3.68 24.86
C ASP A 49 0.65 2.35 24.12
N CYS A 50 0.41 2.42 22.81
CA CYS A 50 0.12 1.24 21.98
C CYS A 50 1.06 1.01 20.80
N TRP A 51 1.99 1.93 20.55
CA TRP A 51 2.99 1.86 19.48
C TRP A 51 2.42 1.77 18.06
N LEU A 52 1.13 2.11 17.88
CA LEU A 52 0.56 2.28 16.55
C LEU A 52 1.04 3.60 15.96
N ALA A 53 1.83 3.51 14.88
CA ALA A 53 2.20 4.64 14.06
C ALA A 53 1.04 5.02 13.12
N GLN A 54 0.80 6.33 12.98
CA GLN A 54 -0.36 6.85 12.27
C GLN A 54 -0.20 8.32 11.86
N ILE A 55 -0.94 8.69 10.82
CA ILE A 55 -1.20 10.08 10.41
C ILE A 55 -2.67 10.45 10.72
N PRO A 56 -3.03 11.74 10.81
CA PRO A 56 -4.43 12.14 11.01
C PRO A 56 -5.30 11.83 9.78
N PRO A 57 -6.59 11.45 9.95
CA PRO A 57 -7.49 11.21 8.83
C PRO A 57 -8.04 12.54 8.28
N LEU A 58 -7.23 13.22 7.48
CA LEU A 58 -7.58 14.54 6.92
C LEU A 58 -8.34 14.47 5.59
N ILE A 59 -8.39 13.27 4.99
CA ILE A 59 -9.22 12.93 3.84
C ILE A 59 -10.21 11.84 4.26
N THR A 60 -11.38 11.82 3.63
CA THR A 60 -12.39 10.79 3.93
C THR A 60 -12.31 9.63 2.94
N PRO A 61 -12.58 8.38 3.38
CA PRO A 61 -12.67 7.23 2.48
C PRO A 61 -13.68 7.45 1.35
N GLU A 62 -14.80 8.12 1.61
CA GLU A 62 -15.86 8.39 0.63
C GLU A 62 -15.39 9.31 -0.50
N GLU A 63 -14.59 10.33 -0.18
CA GLU A 63 -13.96 11.23 -1.16
C GLU A 63 -12.85 10.55 -1.96
N THR A 64 -12.25 9.48 -1.42
CA THR A 64 -11.05 8.84 -1.98
C THR A 64 -11.36 7.56 -2.78
N PHE A 65 -12.31 6.75 -2.31
CA PHE A 65 -12.55 5.37 -2.79
C PHE A 65 -13.93 5.18 -3.43
N SER A 66 -14.51 6.23 -4.01
CA SER A 66 -15.74 6.12 -4.82
C SER A 66 -15.43 5.92 -6.31
N GLU A 67 -14.42 6.64 -6.81
CA GLU A 67 -13.80 6.45 -8.12
C GLU A 67 -12.28 6.34 -7.94
N TYR A 68 -11.75 5.13 -8.10
CA TYR A 68 -10.36 4.84 -7.75
C TYR A 68 -9.48 4.59 -8.97
N ALA A 69 -8.30 5.20 -8.99
CA ALA A 69 -7.37 5.15 -10.13
C ALA A 69 -6.46 3.91 -10.12
N TYR A 70 -6.46 3.13 -9.04
CA TYR A 70 -5.57 2.00 -8.85
C TYR A 70 -6.29 0.66 -9.09
N PHE A 71 -5.83 -0.04 -10.11
CA PHE A 71 -6.29 -1.38 -10.50
C PHE A 71 -5.15 -2.37 -10.22
N SER A 72 -5.39 -3.31 -9.32
CA SER A 72 -4.40 -4.28 -8.87
C SER A 72 -3.90 -5.19 -10.00
N SER A 73 -4.73 -5.48 -10.99
CA SER A 73 -4.41 -6.39 -12.10
C SER A 73 -3.33 -5.89 -13.08
N PHE A 74 -2.94 -4.61 -13.05
CA PHE A 74 -1.86 -4.11 -13.94
C PHE A 74 -0.45 -4.57 -13.55
N SER A 75 -0.27 -5.10 -12.33
CA SER A 75 1.00 -5.67 -11.88
C SER A 75 0.99 -7.19 -12.02
N THR A 76 1.84 -7.73 -12.90
CA THR A 76 1.93 -9.18 -13.14
C THR A 76 2.42 -9.93 -11.91
N SER A 77 3.42 -9.38 -11.22
CA SER A 77 3.93 -9.94 -9.97
C SER A 77 2.88 -9.95 -8.86
N TRP A 78 1.98 -8.96 -8.83
CA TRP A 78 0.89 -8.90 -7.84
C TRP A 78 -0.21 -9.93 -8.10
N VAL A 79 -0.60 -10.14 -9.36
CA VAL A 79 -1.55 -11.20 -9.73
C VAL A 79 -0.99 -12.58 -9.41
N GLU A 80 0.31 -12.80 -9.65
CA GLU A 80 0.96 -14.07 -9.32
C GLU A 80 1.05 -14.31 -7.80
N HIS A 81 1.31 -13.25 -7.02
CA HIS A 81 1.22 -13.29 -5.56
C HIS A 81 -0.18 -13.67 -5.07
N ALA A 82 -1.23 -13.09 -5.66
CA ALA A 82 -2.61 -13.42 -5.33
C ALA A 82 -2.95 -14.88 -5.66
N ARG A 83 -2.52 -15.37 -6.82
CA ARG A 83 -2.68 -16.77 -7.25
C ARG A 83 -2.03 -17.74 -6.27
N THR A 84 -0.80 -17.43 -5.84
CA THR A 84 -0.04 -18.22 -4.87
C THR A 84 -0.72 -18.22 -3.50
N PHE A 85 -1.11 -17.03 -3.02
CA PHE A 85 -1.86 -16.90 -1.78
C PHE A 85 -3.12 -17.76 -1.76
N VAL A 86 -3.95 -17.70 -2.81
CA VAL A 86 -5.19 -18.50 -2.85
C VAL A 86 -4.88 -20.01 -2.84
N ALA A 87 -3.81 -20.45 -3.53
CA ALA A 87 -3.41 -21.85 -3.50
C ALA A 87 -3.01 -22.31 -2.08
N ASP A 88 -2.20 -21.50 -1.39
CA ASP A 88 -1.71 -21.80 -0.05
C ASP A 88 -2.82 -21.70 1.00
N ALA A 89 -3.67 -20.67 0.91
CA ALA A 89 -4.78 -20.45 1.83
C ALA A 89 -5.80 -21.59 1.79
N VAL A 90 -6.11 -22.13 0.60
CA VAL A 90 -6.99 -23.29 0.44
C VAL A 90 -6.43 -24.51 1.19
N GLN A 91 -5.13 -24.77 1.07
CA GLN A 91 -4.49 -25.89 1.78
C GLN A 91 -4.41 -25.65 3.29
N ARG A 92 -4.01 -24.44 3.68
CA ARG A 92 -3.81 -24.04 5.08
C ARG A 92 -5.10 -24.09 5.89
N VAL A 93 -6.17 -23.54 5.33
CA VAL A 93 -7.48 -23.45 5.99
C VAL A 93 -8.31 -24.73 5.78
N GLY A 94 -7.98 -25.53 4.76
CA GLY A 94 -8.75 -26.71 4.41
C GLY A 94 -10.08 -26.36 3.72
N LEU A 95 -10.05 -25.35 2.83
CA LEU A 95 -11.26 -24.88 2.13
C LEU A 95 -11.78 -25.98 1.20
N GLY A 96 -12.94 -26.55 1.58
CA GLY A 96 -13.67 -27.53 0.78
C GLY A 96 -14.55 -26.89 -0.31
N PRO A 97 -15.28 -27.71 -1.09
CA PRO A 97 -16.17 -27.22 -2.15
C PRO A 97 -17.34 -26.37 -1.63
N ASP A 98 -17.76 -26.57 -0.38
CA ASP A 98 -18.83 -25.81 0.26
C ASP A 98 -18.34 -24.55 0.99
N ALA A 99 -17.03 -24.28 0.94
CA ALA A 99 -16.43 -23.15 1.65
C ALA A 99 -16.83 -21.80 1.05
N PHE A 100 -16.79 -20.77 1.89
CA PHE A 100 -17.09 -19.39 1.54
C PHE A 100 -15.94 -18.45 1.87
N VAL A 101 -15.45 -17.75 0.86
CA VAL A 101 -14.37 -16.77 0.98
C VAL A 101 -14.90 -15.36 0.76
N VAL A 102 -14.58 -14.44 1.67
CA VAL A 102 -14.88 -13.01 1.49
C VAL A 102 -13.58 -12.23 1.37
N GLU A 103 -13.44 -11.38 0.35
CA GLU A 103 -12.35 -10.39 0.30
C GLU A 103 -12.93 -8.99 0.52
N VAL A 104 -12.33 -8.24 1.44
CA VAL A 104 -12.70 -6.87 1.78
C VAL A 104 -11.74 -5.90 1.11
N ALA A 105 -12.29 -4.87 0.46
CA ALA A 105 -11.62 -4.02 -0.52
C ALA A 105 -10.98 -4.87 -1.63
N SER A 106 -11.82 -5.69 -2.28
CA SER A 106 -11.39 -6.70 -3.27
C SER A 106 -10.87 -6.13 -4.59
N ASN A 107 -10.94 -4.80 -4.76
CA ASN A 107 -10.53 -4.11 -5.97
C ASN A 107 -11.18 -4.73 -7.22
N ASP A 108 -10.43 -4.87 -8.31
CA ASP A 108 -10.88 -5.38 -9.62
C ASP A 108 -11.04 -6.92 -9.64
N GLY A 109 -11.08 -7.55 -8.46
CA GLY A 109 -11.24 -8.99 -8.31
C GLY A 109 -9.97 -9.78 -8.63
N TYR A 110 -8.79 -9.14 -8.67
CA TYR A 110 -7.50 -9.77 -8.98
C TYR A 110 -7.21 -11.05 -8.18
N LEU A 111 -7.64 -11.11 -6.91
CA LEU A 111 -7.48 -12.28 -6.04
C LEU A 111 -8.66 -13.24 -6.17
N LEU A 112 -9.89 -12.74 -6.01
CA LEU A 112 -11.09 -13.58 -6.00
C LEU A 112 -11.32 -14.33 -7.32
N ARG A 113 -10.85 -13.84 -8.47
CA ARG A 113 -10.86 -14.62 -9.72
C ARG A 113 -10.23 -16.00 -9.56
N HIS A 114 -9.16 -16.12 -8.76
CA HIS A 114 -8.49 -17.39 -8.51
C HIS A 114 -9.26 -18.31 -7.57
N VAL A 115 -10.17 -17.75 -6.76
CA VAL A 115 -11.12 -18.49 -5.93
C VAL A 115 -12.26 -19.01 -6.81
N VAL A 116 -12.79 -18.17 -7.71
CA VAL A 116 -13.78 -18.56 -8.73
C VAL A 116 -13.25 -19.68 -9.63
N ASP A 117 -12.01 -19.58 -10.12
CA ASP A 117 -11.37 -20.60 -10.97
C ASP A 117 -11.28 -21.98 -10.28
N ARG A 118 -11.34 -22.02 -8.95
CA ARG A 118 -11.35 -23.25 -8.13
C ARG A 118 -12.75 -23.77 -7.81
N GLY A 119 -13.79 -23.07 -8.25
CA GLY A 119 -15.18 -23.41 -7.94
C GLY A 119 -15.56 -23.20 -6.47
N VAL A 120 -14.77 -22.44 -5.71
CA VAL A 120 -15.09 -22.08 -4.32
C VAL A 120 -15.97 -20.84 -4.33
N ARG A 121 -16.99 -20.82 -3.47
CA ARG A 121 -17.91 -19.69 -3.37
C ARG A 121 -17.18 -18.47 -2.78
N CYS A 122 -17.36 -17.31 -3.38
CA CYS A 122 -16.77 -16.08 -2.85
C CYS A 122 -17.61 -14.82 -3.05
N LEU A 123 -17.27 -13.78 -2.30
CA LEU A 123 -17.84 -12.44 -2.42
C LEU A 123 -16.77 -11.37 -2.14
N GLY A 124 -16.63 -10.39 -3.03
CA GLY A 124 -15.87 -9.17 -2.78
C GLY A 124 -16.73 -8.09 -2.14
N ILE A 125 -16.16 -7.27 -1.26
CA ILE A 125 -16.77 -6.03 -0.75
C ILE A 125 -15.87 -4.89 -1.19
N GLU A 126 -16.32 -4.04 -2.12
CA GLU A 126 -15.50 -3.00 -2.76
C GLU A 126 -16.28 -1.69 -2.93
N PRO A 127 -15.97 -0.61 -2.19
CA PRO A 127 -16.71 0.65 -2.28
C PRO A 127 -16.52 1.39 -3.61
N SER A 128 -15.42 1.19 -4.33
CA SER A 128 -15.14 1.86 -5.61
C SER A 128 -16.04 1.33 -6.72
N VAL A 129 -16.91 2.18 -7.24
CA VAL A 129 -17.92 1.78 -8.23
C VAL A 129 -17.27 1.28 -9.53
N ASN A 130 -16.28 2.02 -10.04
CA ASN A 130 -15.60 1.71 -11.30
C ASN A 130 -14.79 0.40 -11.21
N VAL A 131 -14.09 0.20 -10.10
CA VAL A 131 -13.25 -0.98 -9.89
C VAL A 131 -14.11 -2.22 -9.58
N GLY A 132 -15.13 -2.08 -8.73
CA GLY A 132 -16.08 -3.15 -8.44
C GLY A 132 -16.91 -3.57 -9.68
N ALA A 133 -17.16 -2.66 -10.63
CA ALA A 133 -17.76 -3.01 -11.91
C ALA A 133 -16.82 -3.91 -12.74
N ALA A 134 -15.53 -3.59 -12.82
CA ALA A 134 -14.54 -4.40 -13.52
C ALA A 134 -14.44 -5.83 -12.95
N ALA A 135 -14.53 -5.98 -11.63
CA ALA A 135 -14.58 -7.30 -10.98
C ALA A 135 -15.81 -8.12 -11.43
N ARG A 136 -17.00 -7.51 -11.44
CA ARG A 136 -18.24 -8.17 -11.89
C ARG A 136 -18.20 -8.55 -13.37
N ASP A 137 -17.67 -7.68 -14.22
CA ASP A 137 -17.49 -7.95 -15.65
C ASP A 137 -16.52 -9.13 -15.87
N ALA A 138 -15.55 -9.32 -14.97
CA ALA A 138 -14.64 -10.46 -14.95
C ALA A 138 -15.25 -11.74 -14.30
N GLY A 139 -16.53 -11.71 -13.91
CA GLY A 139 -17.24 -12.85 -13.32
C GLY A 139 -17.02 -13.04 -11.82
N VAL A 140 -16.46 -12.05 -11.12
CA VAL A 140 -16.26 -12.06 -9.67
C VAL A 140 -17.48 -11.41 -8.98
N PRO A 141 -18.20 -12.12 -8.09
CA PRO A 141 -19.28 -11.51 -7.32
C PRO A 141 -18.74 -10.42 -6.38
N THR A 142 -19.29 -9.20 -6.48
CA THR A 142 -18.84 -8.05 -5.68
C THR A 142 -20.04 -7.24 -5.18
N LEU A 143 -20.03 -6.88 -3.89
CA LEU A 143 -20.92 -5.92 -3.24
C LEU A 143 -20.25 -4.55 -3.19
N THR A 144 -20.93 -3.49 -3.65
CA THR A 144 -20.37 -2.13 -3.60
C THR A 144 -20.74 -1.44 -2.30
N GLU A 145 -19.94 -1.66 -1.27
CA GLU A 145 -20.14 -1.11 0.08
C GLU A 145 -18.80 -0.96 0.82
N PHE A 146 -18.79 -0.10 1.85
CA PHE A 146 -17.72 -0.13 2.85
C PHE A 146 -17.99 -1.22 3.89
N LEU A 147 -16.92 -1.83 4.41
CA LEU A 147 -17.05 -2.75 5.53
C LEU A 147 -17.29 -2.00 6.84
N SER A 148 -18.43 -2.29 7.46
CA SER A 148 -18.77 -1.94 8.83
C SER A 148 -19.21 -3.19 9.60
N PRO A 149 -19.39 -3.14 10.93
CA PRO A 149 -20.02 -4.23 11.68
C PRO A 149 -21.41 -4.61 11.13
N ASP A 150 -22.18 -3.62 10.67
CA ASP A 150 -23.52 -3.82 10.14
C ASP A 150 -23.46 -4.50 8.76
N THR A 151 -22.59 -4.01 7.86
CA THR A 151 -22.35 -4.64 6.56
C THR A 151 -21.86 -6.07 6.72
N GLY A 152 -20.92 -6.32 7.65
CA GLY A 152 -20.41 -7.66 7.92
C GLY A 152 -21.50 -8.61 8.43
N SER A 153 -22.36 -8.12 9.32
CA SER A 153 -23.50 -8.89 9.84
C SER A 153 -24.55 -9.19 8.77
N ALA A 154 -24.84 -8.22 7.89
CA ALA A 154 -25.78 -8.38 6.79
C ALA A 154 -25.28 -9.41 5.77
N VAL A 155 -24.02 -9.31 5.35
CA VAL A 155 -23.38 -10.29 4.45
C VAL A 155 -23.39 -11.69 5.07
N ARG A 156 -23.06 -11.83 6.35
CA ARG A 156 -23.13 -13.12 7.05
C ARG A 156 -24.56 -13.68 7.12
N ALA A 157 -25.57 -12.83 7.30
CA ALA A 157 -26.96 -13.26 7.35
C ALA A 157 -27.47 -13.73 5.97
N GLU A 158 -27.05 -13.07 4.89
CA GLU A 158 -27.46 -13.40 3.52
C GLU A 158 -26.71 -14.59 2.95
N HIS A 159 -25.38 -14.63 3.13
CA HIS A 159 -24.50 -15.60 2.47
C HIS A 159 -23.98 -16.70 3.42
N GLY A 160 -24.26 -16.61 4.71
CA GLY A 160 -23.67 -17.47 5.73
C GLY A 160 -22.28 -16.99 6.19
N PRO A 161 -21.73 -17.63 7.24
CA PRO A 161 -20.39 -17.30 7.76
C PRO A 161 -19.29 -17.63 6.74
N ALA A 162 -18.27 -16.78 6.65
CA ALA A 162 -17.12 -17.01 5.78
C ALA A 162 -16.04 -17.85 6.49
N ASP A 163 -15.58 -18.92 5.86
CA ASP A 163 -14.47 -19.75 6.35
C ASP A 163 -13.14 -18.99 6.31
N LEU A 164 -12.99 -18.11 5.32
CA LEU A 164 -11.85 -17.22 5.17
C LEU A 164 -12.31 -15.81 4.80
N VAL A 165 -11.89 -14.83 5.60
CA VAL A 165 -11.99 -13.40 5.27
C VAL A 165 -10.60 -12.87 4.96
N VAL A 166 -10.43 -12.21 3.82
CA VAL A 166 -9.17 -11.66 3.32
C VAL A 166 -9.25 -10.14 3.28
N ALA A 167 -8.19 -9.47 3.74
CA ALA A 167 -8.06 -8.02 3.70
C ALA A 167 -6.62 -7.65 3.31
N ASN A 168 -6.35 -7.58 2.01
CA ASN A 168 -5.02 -7.27 1.50
C ASN A 168 -4.86 -5.76 1.27
N ASN A 169 -3.81 -5.19 1.85
CA ASN A 169 -3.42 -3.78 1.77
C ASN A 169 -4.47 -2.75 2.25
N VAL A 170 -5.64 -3.16 2.72
CA VAL A 170 -6.70 -2.22 3.16
C VAL A 170 -6.57 -1.80 4.63
N TYR A 171 -5.95 -2.60 5.50
CA TYR A 171 -5.99 -2.34 6.95
C TYR A 171 -5.32 -1.01 7.35
N ALA A 172 -4.32 -0.55 6.59
CA ALA A 172 -3.69 0.77 6.72
C ALA A 172 -4.59 1.94 6.26
N HIS A 173 -5.64 1.66 5.50
CA HIS A 173 -6.51 2.64 4.84
C HIS A 173 -7.80 2.95 5.61
N ILE A 174 -7.95 2.42 6.83
CA ILE A 174 -9.21 2.53 7.57
C ILE A 174 -9.06 3.48 8.77
N PRO A 175 -9.68 4.68 8.76
CA PRO A 175 -9.68 5.55 9.93
C PRO A 175 -10.25 4.86 11.17
N ASP A 176 -11.43 4.26 11.08
CA ASP A 176 -12.06 3.49 12.16
C ASP A 176 -11.57 2.03 12.18
N VAL A 177 -10.32 1.85 12.60
CA VAL A 177 -9.69 0.52 12.70
C VAL A 177 -10.48 -0.44 13.60
N VAL A 178 -11.13 0.07 14.67
CA VAL A 178 -11.89 -0.76 15.61
C VAL A 178 -13.19 -1.26 14.97
N GLY A 179 -13.95 -0.36 14.35
CA GLY A 179 -15.18 -0.71 13.61
C GLY A 179 -14.90 -1.67 12.46
N PHE A 180 -13.85 -1.42 11.69
CA PHE A 180 -13.45 -2.33 10.59
C PHE A 180 -13.06 -3.71 11.09
N THR A 181 -12.26 -3.80 12.16
CA THR A 181 -11.87 -5.08 12.75
C THR A 181 -13.09 -5.85 13.28
N ARG A 182 -14.07 -5.15 13.86
CA ARG A 182 -15.36 -5.74 14.24
C ARG A 182 -16.17 -6.21 13.03
N GLY A 183 -16.11 -5.49 11.91
CA GLY A 183 -16.68 -5.92 10.63
C GLY A 183 -16.06 -7.23 10.14
N LEU A 184 -14.73 -7.38 10.20
CA LEU A 184 -14.04 -8.62 9.88
C LEU A 184 -14.51 -9.77 10.77
N ARG A 185 -14.64 -9.53 12.08
CA ARG A 185 -15.17 -10.53 13.02
C ARG A 185 -16.62 -10.90 12.75
N ALA A 186 -17.45 -9.94 12.32
CA ALA A 186 -18.86 -10.17 12.00
C ALA A 186 -19.05 -11.01 10.73
N LEU A 187 -18.08 -11.00 9.79
CA LEU A 187 -18.07 -11.81 8.58
C LEU A 187 -17.63 -13.26 8.83
N VAL A 188 -16.51 -13.42 9.55
CA VAL A 188 -15.83 -14.72 9.68
C VAL A 188 -16.65 -15.71 10.52
N ALA A 189 -16.59 -16.99 10.15
CA ALA A 189 -17.11 -18.10 10.93
C ALA A 189 -16.51 -18.12 12.34
N ASP A 190 -17.22 -18.72 13.30
CA ASP A 190 -16.77 -18.77 14.70
C ASP A 190 -15.51 -19.61 14.90
N ASP A 191 -15.19 -20.47 13.93
CA ASP A 191 -13.95 -21.23 13.79
C ASP A 191 -13.12 -20.86 12.55
N GLY A 192 -13.52 -19.82 11.82
CA GLY A 192 -12.90 -19.41 10.56
C GLY A 192 -11.59 -18.63 10.73
N TRP A 193 -11.06 -18.17 9.60
CA TRP A 193 -9.79 -17.47 9.51
C TRP A 193 -9.94 -16.06 8.92
N VAL A 194 -9.10 -15.15 9.40
CA VAL A 194 -8.94 -13.81 8.85
C VAL A 194 -7.48 -13.65 8.42
N SER A 195 -7.25 -13.38 7.15
CA SER A 195 -5.93 -13.04 6.61
C SER A 195 -5.85 -11.56 6.32
N ILE A 196 -4.86 -10.87 6.90
CA ILE A 196 -4.62 -9.45 6.64
C ILE A 196 -3.20 -9.29 6.13
N GLU A 197 -3.02 -8.75 4.92
CA GLU A 197 -1.71 -8.34 4.41
C GLU A 197 -1.57 -6.83 4.52
N VAL A 198 -0.49 -6.35 5.12
CA VAL A 198 -0.22 -4.92 5.29
C VAL A 198 1.29 -4.66 5.36
N GLN A 199 1.74 -3.48 4.94
CA GLN A 199 3.15 -3.10 4.97
C GLN A 199 3.70 -3.14 6.41
N HIS A 200 4.94 -3.63 6.54
CA HIS A 200 5.59 -3.76 7.84
C HIS A 200 6.33 -2.48 8.21
N LEU A 201 5.96 -1.85 9.34
CA LEU A 201 6.60 -0.64 9.82
C LEU A 201 8.11 -0.81 10.07
N LEU A 202 8.54 -2.02 10.46
CA LEU A 202 9.97 -2.30 10.62
C LEU A 202 10.71 -2.13 9.29
N THR A 203 10.24 -2.79 8.23
CA THR A 203 10.86 -2.67 6.90
C THR A 203 10.77 -1.25 6.36
N LEU A 204 9.65 -0.55 6.57
CA LEU A 204 9.53 0.87 6.20
C LEU A 204 10.67 1.71 6.81
N ILE A 205 10.95 1.52 8.10
CA ILE A 205 11.98 2.28 8.82
C ILE A 205 13.39 1.85 8.43
N GLU A 206 13.65 0.55 8.31
CA GLU A 206 14.97 -0.01 7.94
C GLU A 206 15.37 0.40 6.52
N GLU A 207 14.41 0.36 5.59
CA GLU A 207 14.62 0.59 4.16
C GLU A 207 14.23 2.02 3.72
N ASN A 208 14.09 2.96 4.65
CA ASN A 208 13.77 4.37 4.38
C ASN A 208 12.55 4.59 3.45
N GLN A 209 11.53 3.73 3.48
CA GLN A 209 10.39 3.74 2.55
C GLN A 209 9.35 4.81 2.92
N TYR A 210 9.81 6.03 3.24
CA TYR A 210 8.98 7.13 3.70
C TYR A 210 7.96 7.58 2.66
N ASP A 211 8.20 7.27 1.40
CA ASP A 211 7.29 7.57 0.29
C ASP A 211 6.01 6.72 0.36
N THR A 212 6.01 5.62 1.12
CA THR A 212 4.80 4.87 1.49
C THR A 212 3.96 5.54 2.57
N ILE A 213 4.40 6.70 3.08
CA ILE A 213 3.61 7.54 3.98
C ILE A 213 2.80 8.51 3.13
N TYR A 214 1.49 8.32 3.02
CA TYR A 214 0.58 9.21 2.29
C TYR A 214 -0.81 9.19 2.91
N HIS A 215 -1.68 10.14 2.54
CA HIS A 215 -2.94 10.40 3.25
C HIS A 215 -3.92 9.24 3.25
N GLU A 216 -3.83 8.32 2.29
CA GLU A 216 -4.63 7.09 2.27
C GLU A 216 -4.12 6.04 3.27
N HIS A 217 -2.83 6.07 3.64
CA HIS A 217 -2.24 5.21 4.67
C HIS A 217 -2.34 5.87 6.05
N PHE A 218 -3.48 5.72 6.69
CA PHE A 218 -3.72 6.27 8.01
C PHE A 218 -2.89 5.59 9.10
N GLN A 219 -2.69 4.27 9.04
CA GLN A 219 -1.97 3.47 10.04
C GLN A 219 -0.78 2.70 9.45
N TYR A 220 0.25 2.46 10.27
CA TYR A 220 1.45 1.72 9.91
C TYR A 220 1.72 0.66 10.99
N TYR A 221 1.79 -0.61 10.57
CA TYR A 221 1.68 -1.74 11.49
C TYR A 221 3.01 -2.43 11.78
N THR A 222 3.20 -2.71 13.06
CA THR A 222 4.04 -3.80 13.55
C THR A 222 3.12 -4.97 13.89
N VAL A 223 3.66 -6.18 14.02
CA VAL A 223 2.94 -7.32 14.59
C VAL A 223 2.45 -6.97 15.99
N ALA A 224 3.27 -6.29 16.80
CA ALA A 224 2.88 -5.84 18.14
C ALA A 224 1.65 -4.91 18.14
N SER A 225 1.58 -3.92 17.24
CA SER A 225 0.42 -3.02 17.13
C SER A 225 -0.78 -3.70 16.47
N ALA A 226 -0.54 -4.60 15.52
CA ALA A 226 -1.58 -5.38 14.85
C ALA A 226 -2.28 -6.36 15.81
N ILE A 227 -1.56 -7.03 16.72
CA ILE A 227 -2.17 -7.87 17.77
C ILE A 227 -3.18 -7.07 18.58
N ARG A 228 -2.85 -5.83 18.96
CA ARG A 228 -3.77 -4.95 19.70
C ARG A 228 -4.95 -4.52 18.85
N ALA A 229 -4.73 -4.24 17.57
CA ALA A 229 -5.78 -3.86 16.62
C ALA A 229 -6.78 -5.01 16.41
N LEU A 230 -6.29 -6.23 16.17
CA LEU A 230 -7.10 -7.45 16.06
C LEU A 230 -7.94 -7.70 17.33
N ALA A 231 -7.31 -7.58 18.51
CA ALA A 231 -7.99 -7.79 19.79
C ALA A 231 -9.16 -6.83 20.01
N SER A 232 -9.12 -5.62 19.44
CA SER A 232 -10.21 -4.64 19.55
C SER A 232 -11.54 -5.08 18.88
N GLY A 233 -11.46 -6.05 17.96
CA GLY A 233 -12.61 -6.66 17.29
C GLY A 233 -12.87 -8.11 17.68
N GLY A 234 -12.22 -8.65 18.71
CA GLY A 234 -12.41 -10.04 19.14
C GLY A 234 -11.67 -11.07 18.28
N LEU A 235 -10.60 -10.65 17.60
CA LEU A 235 -9.71 -11.53 16.86
C LEU A 235 -8.37 -11.67 17.58
N ALA A 236 -7.75 -12.83 17.49
CA ALA A 236 -6.41 -13.08 18.01
C ALA A 236 -5.50 -13.59 16.89
N LEU A 237 -4.26 -13.10 16.87
CA LEU A 237 -3.24 -13.50 15.91
C LEU A 237 -2.74 -14.91 16.25
N VAL A 238 -2.74 -15.79 15.27
CA VAL A 238 -2.28 -17.17 15.39
C VAL A 238 -0.95 -17.38 14.68
N ASP A 239 -0.72 -16.73 13.54
CA ASP A 239 0.52 -16.87 12.77
C ASP A 239 0.84 -15.59 11.99
N VAL A 240 2.10 -15.47 11.56
CA VAL A 240 2.56 -14.34 10.74
C VAL A 240 3.56 -14.80 9.68
N GLU A 241 3.42 -14.27 8.48
CA GLU A 241 4.38 -14.41 7.39
C GLU A 241 5.04 -13.06 7.08
N LEU A 242 6.32 -13.08 6.74
CA LEU A 242 7.03 -11.94 6.19
C LEU A 242 7.07 -12.07 4.67
N LEU A 243 6.63 -11.04 3.98
CA LEU A 243 6.47 -11.03 2.53
C LEU A 243 7.33 -9.92 1.91
N PRO A 244 7.94 -10.14 0.74
CA PRO A 244 8.67 -9.09 0.02
C PRO A 244 7.74 -8.09 -0.69
N THR A 245 6.42 -8.33 -0.69
CA THR A 245 5.44 -7.52 -1.40
C THR A 245 5.40 -6.08 -0.88
N HIS A 246 5.17 -5.14 -1.81
CA HIS A 246 5.12 -3.70 -1.52
C HIS A 246 6.33 -3.14 -0.78
N GLY A 247 7.51 -3.75 -0.93
CA GLY A 247 8.74 -3.32 -0.25
C GLY A 247 8.95 -3.98 1.12
N GLY A 248 8.04 -4.83 1.58
CA GLY A 248 8.12 -5.49 2.88
C GLY A 248 6.77 -5.43 3.59
N SER A 249 6.10 -6.57 3.67
CA SER A 249 4.78 -6.70 4.27
C SER A 249 4.74 -7.83 5.30
N ILE A 250 3.77 -7.74 6.20
CA ILE A 250 3.38 -8.82 7.10
C ILE A 250 2.02 -9.35 6.64
N ARG A 251 1.89 -10.68 6.57
CA ARG A 251 0.58 -11.33 6.49
C ARG A 251 0.24 -11.93 7.83
N LEU A 252 -0.84 -11.44 8.41
CA LEU A 252 -1.36 -11.82 9.72
C LEU A 252 -2.47 -12.86 9.52
N TRP A 253 -2.32 -14.01 10.15
CA TRP A 253 -3.38 -15.02 10.23
C TRP A 253 -4.03 -14.95 11.60
N ALA A 254 -5.26 -14.47 11.64
CA ALA A 254 -6.03 -14.33 12.86
C ALA A 254 -7.25 -15.25 12.85
N ARG A 255 -7.77 -15.52 14.04
CA ARG A 255 -9.01 -16.27 14.27
C ARG A 255 -9.84 -15.58 15.34
N PRO A 256 -11.14 -15.89 15.48
CA PRO A 256 -11.90 -15.52 16.67
C PRO A 256 -11.14 -15.91 17.95
N ALA A 257 -11.07 -14.98 18.90
CA ALA A 257 -10.24 -15.12 20.09
C ALA A 257 -10.57 -16.39 20.91
N GLU A 258 -11.81 -16.87 20.83
CA GLU A 258 -12.31 -18.05 21.52
C GLU A 258 -11.68 -19.37 21.01
N VAL A 259 -11.12 -19.37 19.79
CA VAL A 259 -10.61 -20.59 19.12
C VAL A 259 -9.17 -20.45 18.61
N ALA A 260 -8.55 -19.27 18.76
CA ALA A 260 -7.25 -18.95 18.18
C ALA A 260 -6.11 -19.85 18.65
N GLY A 261 -6.21 -20.42 19.86
CA GLY A 261 -5.16 -21.24 20.44
C GLY A 261 -3.87 -20.46 20.70
N GLU A 262 -2.76 -21.17 20.90
CA GLU A 262 -1.45 -20.56 21.08
C GLU A 262 -0.86 -20.11 19.73
N PRO A 263 -0.33 -18.87 19.63
CA PRO A 263 0.34 -18.41 18.41
C PRO A 263 1.56 -19.26 18.05
N THR A 264 1.90 -19.31 16.77
CA THR A 264 3.11 -20.00 16.30
C THR A 264 4.38 -19.33 16.83
N ARG A 265 5.49 -20.07 16.76
CA ARG A 265 6.82 -19.53 17.03
C ARG A 265 7.15 -18.32 16.15
N GLN A 266 6.65 -18.26 14.92
CA GLN A 266 6.94 -17.14 14.01
C GLN A 266 6.46 -15.80 14.56
N VAL A 267 5.31 -15.79 15.25
CA VAL A 267 4.82 -14.57 15.93
C VAL A 267 5.83 -14.11 16.98
N ALA A 268 6.36 -15.02 17.79
CA ALA A 268 7.37 -14.69 18.80
C ALA A 268 8.69 -14.19 18.18
N ASP A 269 9.14 -14.83 17.10
CA ASP A 269 10.38 -14.46 16.41
C ASP A 269 10.27 -13.06 15.77
N VAL A 270 9.14 -12.71 15.14
CA VAL A 270 8.93 -11.36 14.59
C VAL A 270 8.81 -10.31 15.71
N LEU A 271 8.07 -10.60 16.80
CA LEU A 271 7.99 -9.70 17.95
C LEU A 271 9.36 -9.43 18.60
N ALA A 272 10.23 -10.44 18.64
CA ALA A 272 11.59 -10.28 19.13
C ALA A 272 12.42 -9.36 18.23
N ARG A 273 12.28 -9.46 16.90
CA ARG A 273 12.91 -8.55 15.94
C ARG A 273 12.42 -7.11 16.11
N GLU A 274 11.11 -6.90 16.20
CA GLU A 274 10.53 -5.56 16.42
C GLU A 274 11.01 -4.93 17.73
N LYS A 275 11.12 -5.74 18.80
CA LYS A 275 11.66 -5.29 20.07
C LYS A 275 13.15 -4.93 19.94
N ALA A 276 13.95 -5.76 19.28
CA ALA A 276 15.37 -5.49 19.08
C ALA A 276 15.62 -4.22 18.24
N ALA A 277 14.73 -3.92 17.29
CA ALA A 277 14.74 -2.69 16.51
C ALA A 277 14.21 -1.46 17.27
N GLY A 278 13.80 -1.60 18.54
CA GLY A 278 13.32 -0.49 19.35
C GLY A 278 11.93 0.02 18.96
N LEU A 279 11.11 -0.75 18.22
CA LEU A 279 9.78 -0.28 17.78
C LEU A 279 8.71 -0.23 18.89
N ARG A 280 9.10 -0.63 20.11
CA ARG A 280 8.30 -0.51 21.35
C ARG A 280 8.84 0.56 22.30
N GLU A 281 9.67 1.44 21.79
CA GLU A 281 10.28 2.59 22.46
C GLU A 281 10.63 3.66 21.41
N LEU A 282 11.11 4.84 21.82
CA LEU A 282 11.39 5.92 20.87
C LEU A 282 12.72 5.77 20.11
N SER A 283 13.63 4.92 20.60
CA SER A 283 14.95 4.72 20.01
C SER A 283 14.88 4.19 18.58
N GLY A 284 13.93 3.30 18.27
CA GLY A 284 13.73 2.75 16.93
C GLY A 284 13.30 3.78 15.87
N TYR A 285 12.81 4.95 16.29
CA TYR A 285 12.31 6.00 15.40
C TYR A 285 13.27 7.20 15.27
N ALA A 286 14.21 7.35 16.21
CA ALA A 286 14.95 8.59 16.43
C ALA A 286 15.74 9.09 15.20
N GLU A 287 16.30 8.17 14.42
CA GLU A 287 17.14 8.50 13.27
C GLU A 287 16.37 8.56 11.94
N PHE A 288 15.12 8.10 11.91
CA PHE A 288 14.38 7.93 10.66
C PHE A 288 14.21 9.25 9.89
N SER A 289 13.82 10.32 10.57
CA SER A 289 13.69 11.66 9.96
C SER A 289 15.01 12.17 9.34
N ALA A 290 16.15 11.90 9.99
CA ALA A 290 17.46 12.28 9.46
C ALA A 290 17.83 11.49 8.19
N ARG A 291 17.50 10.19 8.15
CA ARG A 291 17.68 9.34 6.96
C ARG A 291 16.78 9.77 5.80
N VAL A 292 15.51 10.07 6.06
CA VAL A 292 14.58 10.64 5.06
C VAL A 292 15.12 11.94 4.47
N ALA A 293 15.60 12.85 5.33
CA ALA A 293 16.21 14.10 4.88
C ALA A 293 17.48 13.86 4.04
N LYS A 294 18.25 12.80 4.30
CA LYS A 294 19.39 12.41 3.46
C LYS A 294 18.93 11.93 2.08
N VAL A 295 17.95 11.04 2.00
CA VAL A 295 17.38 10.58 0.71
C VAL A 295 16.92 11.77 -0.14
N ARG A 296 16.19 12.72 0.46
CA ARG A 296 15.77 13.96 -0.22
C ARG A 296 16.96 14.75 -0.79
N ARG A 297 18.00 14.98 0.02
CA ARG A 297 19.18 15.74 -0.41
C ARG A 297 19.95 15.05 -1.53
N ASP A 298 20.10 13.73 -1.45
CA ASP A 298 20.85 12.95 -2.43
C ASP A 298 20.12 12.92 -3.78
N LEU A 299 18.80 12.71 -3.78
CA LEU A 299 17.99 12.73 -5.00
C LEU A 299 17.99 14.12 -5.66
N LEU A 300 17.79 15.20 -4.89
CA LEU A 300 17.83 16.55 -5.44
C LEU A 300 19.20 16.90 -6.01
N ARG A 301 20.27 16.54 -5.32
CA ARG A 301 21.65 16.73 -5.81
C ARG A 301 21.82 16.03 -7.16
N PHE A 302 21.42 14.77 -7.26
CA PHE A 302 21.51 14.00 -8.49
C PHE A 302 20.76 14.67 -9.66
N LEU A 303 19.51 15.08 -9.45
CA LEU A 303 18.69 15.71 -10.50
C LEU A 303 19.27 17.05 -10.95
N ILE A 304 19.72 17.88 -10.01
CA ILE A 304 20.34 19.18 -10.32
C ILE A 304 21.64 18.97 -11.10
N GLU A 305 22.51 18.07 -10.65
CA GLU A 305 23.78 17.80 -11.32
C GLU A 305 23.58 17.21 -12.73
N ALA A 306 22.55 16.37 -12.94
CA ALA A 306 22.20 15.89 -14.27
C ALA A 306 21.75 17.05 -15.18
N ALA A 307 20.86 17.92 -14.69
CA ALA A 307 20.41 19.10 -15.44
C ALA A 307 21.56 20.07 -15.78
N GLU A 308 22.50 20.30 -14.86
CA GLU A 308 23.70 21.13 -15.10
C GLU A 308 24.64 20.53 -16.16
N ARG A 309 24.65 19.20 -16.32
CA ARG A 309 25.37 18.50 -17.39
C ARG A 309 24.60 18.45 -18.71
N GLY A 310 23.35 18.92 -18.74
CA GLY A 310 22.47 18.80 -19.90
C GLY A 310 21.93 17.38 -20.12
N GLU A 311 22.03 16.51 -19.12
CA GLU A 311 21.48 15.16 -19.15
C GLU A 311 19.98 15.18 -18.81
N THR A 312 19.19 14.37 -19.48
CA THR A 312 17.73 14.30 -19.29
C THR A 312 17.36 13.18 -18.32
N VAL A 313 16.56 13.51 -17.31
CA VAL A 313 15.97 12.54 -16.37
C VAL A 313 14.45 12.52 -16.54
N VAL A 314 13.87 11.34 -16.76
CA VAL A 314 12.42 11.16 -16.87
C VAL A 314 11.92 10.14 -15.84
N GLY A 315 10.64 10.17 -15.50
CA GLY A 315 10.05 9.21 -14.57
C GLY A 315 9.56 7.93 -15.25
N TYR A 316 9.61 6.81 -14.53
CA TYR A 316 8.81 5.61 -14.82
C TYR A 316 7.88 5.30 -13.65
N GLY A 317 6.61 5.10 -13.97
CA GLY A 317 5.48 4.95 -13.07
C GLY A 317 4.98 6.27 -12.49
N ALA A 318 3.70 6.34 -12.14
CA ALA A 318 3.10 7.40 -11.36
C ALA A 318 2.29 6.83 -10.17
N PRO A 319 2.90 6.01 -9.27
CA PRO A 319 2.20 5.49 -8.10
C PRO A 319 2.02 6.57 -7.02
N GLY A 320 1.05 6.41 -6.13
CA GLY A 320 0.83 7.33 -5.01
C GLY A 320 2.09 7.60 -4.17
N LYS A 321 2.86 6.56 -3.86
CA LYS A 321 4.16 6.71 -3.19
C LYS A 321 5.16 7.58 -3.97
N GLY A 322 5.17 7.47 -5.29
CA GLY A 322 5.98 8.32 -6.16
C GLY A 322 5.58 9.78 -6.01
N ASN A 323 4.28 10.06 -5.92
CA ASN A 323 3.78 11.42 -5.71
C ASN A 323 4.16 11.98 -4.33
N THR A 324 4.21 11.16 -3.27
CA THR A 324 4.78 11.57 -1.97
C THR A 324 6.24 11.98 -2.10
N LEU A 325 7.06 11.13 -2.73
CA LEU A 325 8.49 11.39 -2.92
C LEU A 325 8.73 12.67 -3.72
N LEU A 326 8.04 12.85 -4.84
CA LEU A 326 8.16 14.02 -5.70
C LEU A 326 7.76 15.31 -4.95
N ASN A 327 6.65 15.29 -4.21
CA ASN A 327 6.20 16.45 -3.44
C ASN A 327 7.14 16.77 -2.27
N HIS A 328 7.56 15.76 -1.49
CA HIS A 328 8.48 15.96 -0.37
C HIS A 328 9.83 16.52 -0.83
N CYS A 329 10.32 16.07 -1.99
CA CYS A 329 11.55 16.59 -2.58
C CYS A 329 11.35 17.98 -3.22
N GLY A 330 10.12 18.33 -3.62
CA GLY A 330 9.84 19.56 -4.36
C GLY A 330 10.23 19.45 -5.84
N ILE A 331 10.22 18.25 -6.41
CA ILE A 331 10.57 17.98 -7.81
C ILE A 331 9.44 18.50 -8.71
N ARG A 332 9.81 19.10 -9.84
CA ARG A 332 8.93 19.78 -10.78
C ARG A 332 9.38 19.50 -12.23
N PRO A 333 8.60 19.90 -13.25
CA PRO A 333 8.91 19.60 -14.64
C PRO A 333 10.25 20.13 -15.17
N ASP A 334 10.89 21.08 -14.48
CA ASP A 334 12.25 21.55 -14.80
C ASP A 334 13.33 20.50 -14.50
N LEU A 335 13.10 19.59 -13.54
CA LEU A 335 14.03 18.51 -13.20
C LEU A 335 13.53 17.12 -13.66
N LEU A 336 12.23 16.96 -13.85
CA LEU A 336 11.61 15.72 -14.32
C LEU A 336 10.50 16.06 -15.33
N PRO A 337 10.81 16.20 -16.64
CA PRO A 337 9.89 16.77 -17.63
C PRO A 337 8.57 16.00 -17.78
N TYR A 338 8.61 14.68 -17.62
CA TYR A 338 7.46 13.80 -17.61
C TYR A 338 7.74 12.53 -16.81
N THR A 339 6.69 11.80 -16.48
CA THR A 339 6.76 10.38 -16.11
C THR A 339 5.89 9.56 -17.05
N VAL A 340 6.19 8.27 -17.22
CA VAL A 340 5.31 7.35 -17.95
C VAL A 340 4.59 6.41 -17.00
N ASP A 341 3.41 5.90 -17.35
CA ASP A 341 2.73 4.87 -16.56
C ASP A 341 2.05 3.85 -17.49
N ARG A 342 1.89 2.60 -17.04
CA ARG A 342 1.20 1.57 -17.85
C ARG A 342 -0.31 1.72 -17.82
N ASN A 343 -0.87 2.37 -16.79
CA ASN A 343 -2.31 2.58 -16.65
C ASN A 343 -2.79 3.69 -17.59
N PRO A 344 -3.60 3.37 -18.62
CA PRO A 344 -4.08 4.37 -19.58
C PRO A 344 -4.96 5.46 -18.96
N TYR A 345 -5.59 5.18 -17.82
CA TYR A 345 -6.39 6.17 -17.09
C TYR A 345 -5.57 7.41 -16.69
N LYS A 346 -4.25 7.24 -16.48
CA LYS A 346 -3.34 8.30 -16.07
C LYS A 346 -2.77 9.09 -17.25
N HIS A 347 -2.86 8.59 -18.49
CA HIS A 347 -2.27 9.25 -19.66
C HIS A 347 -2.93 10.59 -19.95
N GLY A 348 -2.13 11.62 -20.21
CA GLY A 348 -2.61 12.99 -20.43
C GLY A 348 -3.05 13.74 -19.16
N ARG A 349 -2.93 13.09 -17.99
CA ARG A 349 -3.09 13.72 -16.68
C ARG A 349 -1.74 14.14 -16.11
N PHE A 350 -1.78 14.82 -14.97
CA PHE A 350 -0.62 15.34 -14.27
C PHE A 350 -0.58 14.85 -12.83
N THR A 351 0.62 14.65 -12.30
CA THR A 351 0.82 14.26 -10.90
C THR A 351 0.31 15.35 -9.94
N PRO A 352 -0.32 14.99 -8.81
CA PRO A 352 -0.82 15.94 -7.83
C PRO A 352 0.33 16.74 -7.19
N GLY A 353 0.14 18.05 -7.05
CA GLY A 353 1.10 19.00 -6.48
C GLY A 353 2.29 19.33 -7.38
N THR A 354 2.95 18.30 -7.93
CA THR A 354 4.16 18.46 -8.75
C THR A 354 3.88 18.75 -10.21
N ARG A 355 2.69 18.40 -10.70
CA ARG A 355 2.18 18.73 -12.04
C ARG A 355 3.09 18.26 -13.16
N ILE A 356 3.70 17.09 -12.97
CA ILE A 356 4.50 16.42 -13.98
C ILE A 356 3.52 15.65 -14.89
N PRO A 357 3.56 15.85 -16.22
CA PRO A 357 2.69 15.15 -17.14
C PRO A 357 2.97 13.64 -17.13
N ILE A 358 1.91 12.85 -17.28
CA ILE A 358 1.97 11.39 -17.33
C ILE A 358 1.68 10.93 -18.76
N LEU A 359 2.64 10.22 -19.34
CA LEU A 359 2.64 9.80 -20.74
C LEU A 359 2.60 8.26 -20.89
N PRO A 360 2.33 7.75 -22.10
CA PRO A 360 2.48 6.33 -22.40
C PRO A 360 3.94 5.85 -22.31
N PRO A 361 4.21 4.59 -21.93
CA PRO A 361 5.57 4.05 -21.77
C PRO A 361 6.46 4.17 -23.01
N GLU A 362 5.87 4.16 -24.20
CA GLU A 362 6.56 4.25 -25.49
C GLU A 362 7.38 5.54 -25.63
N GLN A 363 7.02 6.58 -24.88
CA GLN A 363 7.73 7.86 -24.89
C GLN A 363 9.21 7.73 -24.50
N ILE A 364 9.55 6.81 -23.58
CA ILE A 364 10.95 6.59 -23.16
C ILE A 364 11.83 6.17 -24.35
N ALA A 365 11.34 5.25 -25.19
CA ALA A 365 12.10 4.77 -26.34
C ALA A 365 12.22 5.83 -27.45
N ALA A 366 11.23 6.72 -27.55
CA ALA A 366 11.23 7.84 -28.49
C ALA A 366 12.27 8.92 -28.09
N ASP A 367 12.27 9.31 -26.82
CA ASP A 367 13.10 10.44 -26.33
C ASP A 367 14.52 10.03 -25.95
N ARG A 368 14.74 8.74 -25.62
CA ARG A 368 16.06 8.18 -25.24
C ARG A 368 16.76 8.98 -24.15
N PRO A 369 16.16 9.12 -22.95
CA PRO A 369 16.72 9.89 -21.85
C PRO A 369 18.01 9.26 -21.30
N ASP A 370 18.89 10.08 -20.71
CA ASP A 370 20.10 9.62 -20.03
C ASP A 370 19.78 8.82 -18.77
N TYR A 371 18.69 9.19 -18.08
CA TYR A 371 18.24 8.52 -16.86
C TYR A 371 16.73 8.32 -16.82
N VAL A 372 16.33 7.18 -16.27
CA VAL A 372 14.94 6.86 -15.93
C VAL A 372 14.82 6.67 -14.42
N LEU A 373 14.19 7.63 -13.74
CA LEU A 373 13.87 7.57 -12.32
C LEU A 373 12.69 6.62 -12.08
N VAL A 374 12.95 5.47 -11.46
CA VAL A 374 11.97 4.42 -11.22
C VAL A 374 11.23 4.69 -9.91
N LEU A 375 10.01 5.23 -10.01
CA LEU A 375 9.15 5.54 -8.87
C LEU A 375 8.48 4.30 -8.22
N PRO A 376 8.06 3.26 -8.96
CA PRO A 376 7.61 1.99 -8.37
C PRO A 376 8.82 1.08 -8.04
N TRP A 377 9.73 1.57 -7.20
CA TRP A 377 10.96 0.87 -6.81
C TRP A 377 10.72 -0.49 -6.14
N ASN A 378 9.54 -0.73 -5.57
CA ASN A 378 9.15 -2.03 -5.01
C ASN A 378 9.03 -3.14 -6.06
N LEU A 379 9.03 -2.79 -7.35
CA LEU A 379 9.05 -3.72 -8.49
C LEU A 379 10.44 -3.79 -9.14
N ARG A 380 11.51 -3.46 -8.41
CA ARG A 380 12.88 -3.32 -8.95
C ARG A 380 13.30 -4.47 -9.87
N ALA A 381 13.11 -5.72 -9.47
CA ALA A 381 13.51 -6.87 -10.29
C ALA A 381 12.76 -6.91 -11.64
N GLU A 382 11.44 -6.79 -11.60
CA GLU A 382 10.58 -6.74 -12.79
C GLU A 382 10.94 -5.56 -13.70
N LEU A 383 11.20 -4.38 -13.12
CA LEU A 383 11.44 -3.16 -13.87
C LEU A 383 12.85 -3.07 -14.47
N VAL A 384 13.86 -3.66 -13.82
CA VAL A 384 15.19 -3.81 -14.42
C VAL A 384 15.12 -4.66 -15.70
N GLU A 385 14.32 -5.72 -15.69
CA GLU A 385 14.10 -6.56 -16.87
C GLU A 385 13.26 -5.83 -17.94
N GLN A 386 12.11 -5.27 -17.56
CA GLN A 386 11.20 -4.57 -18.49
C GLN A 386 11.84 -3.35 -19.14
N LEU A 387 12.61 -2.57 -18.39
CA LEU A 387 13.28 -1.37 -18.88
C LEU A 387 14.68 -1.65 -19.41
N SER A 388 15.02 -2.92 -19.62
CA SER A 388 16.37 -3.29 -20.04
C SER A 388 16.77 -2.58 -21.33
N PHE A 389 15.86 -2.42 -22.29
CA PHE A 389 16.09 -1.72 -23.56
C PHE A 389 16.69 -0.31 -23.45
N VAL A 390 16.60 0.34 -22.28
CA VAL A 390 17.21 1.65 -22.00
C VAL A 390 18.74 1.64 -22.19
N HIS A 391 19.40 0.49 -22.02
CA HIS A 391 20.84 0.37 -22.26
C HIS A 391 21.23 0.58 -23.73
N THR A 392 20.30 0.40 -24.68
CA THR A 392 20.62 0.42 -26.12
C THR A 392 21.07 1.78 -26.63
N TRP A 393 20.84 2.85 -25.86
CA TRP A 393 21.39 4.20 -26.09
C TRP A 393 22.26 4.70 -24.93
N GLY A 394 22.62 3.84 -23.96
CA GLY A 394 23.43 4.21 -22.80
C GLY A 394 22.66 4.84 -21.64
N GLY A 395 21.33 4.80 -21.66
CA GLY A 395 20.52 5.27 -20.53
C GLY A 395 20.68 4.39 -19.28
N ARG A 396 20.38 4.95 -18.11
CA ARG A 396 20.54 4.27 -16.81
C ARG A 396 19.26 4.34 -15.98
N LEU A 397 19.02 3.32 -15.15
CA LEU A 397 17.90 3.33 -14.20
C LEU A 397 18.34 3.92 -12.87
N VAL A 398 17.50 4.75 -12.27
CA VAL A 398 17.76 5.38 -10.96
C VAL A 398 16.67 4.95 -9.99
N PHE A 399 17.05 4.38 -8.85
CA PHE A 399 16.14 4.02 -7.77
C PHE A 399 16.39 4.95 -6.58
N PRO A 400 15.37 5.66 -6.07
CA PRO A 400 15.58 6.64 -5.00
C PRO A 400 15.51 6.06 -3.58
N ILE A 401 14.98 4.85 -3.42
CA ILE A 401 14.72 4.16 -2.15
C ILE A 401 15.28 2.74 -2.26
N PRO A 402 15.90 2.17 -1.21
CA PRO A 402 16.12 2.70 0.15
C PRO A 402 17.19 3.81 0.25
N GLU A 403 18.05 3.85 -0.76
CA GLU A 403 19.06 4.87 -0.99
C GLU A 403 19.19 5.09 -2.49
N LEU A 404 19.69 6.27 -2.89
CA LEU A 404 19.88 6.59 -4.29
C LEU A 404 20.88 5.60 -4.93
N SER A 405 20.41 4.81 -5.88
CA SER A 405 21.25 3.88 -6.64
C SER A 405 21.03 4.04 -8.13
N ILE A 406 22.12 3.98 -8.89
CA ILE A 406 22.11 4.01 -10.35
C ILE A 406 22.48 2.61 -10.83
N VAL A 407 21.60 2.01 -11.61
CA VAL A 407 21.80 0.70 -12.21
C VAL A 407 22.13 0.87 -13.68
N GLU A 408 23.32 0.44 -14.05
CA GLU A 408 23.63 0.17 -15.45
C GLU A 408 22.92 -1.12 -15.83
N VAL A 409 21.97 -1.04 -16.75
CA VAL A 409 21.33 -2.24 -17.26
C VAL A 409 22.33 -2.91 -18.19
N ALA A 410 22.85 -4.06 -17.77
CA ALA A 410 23.78 -4.84 -18.57
C ALA A 410 23.08 -5.37 -19.84
N SER A 411 23.84 -5.42 -20.94
CA SER A 411 23.44 -5.95 -22.25
C SER A 411 23.13 -7.44 -22.24
#